data_AF-A0A455U0C2-F1
#
_entry.id   AF-A0A455U0C2-F1
#
_cell.length_a   1.000
_cell.length_b   1.000
_cell.length_c   1.000
_cell.angle_alpha   90.00
_cell.angle_beta   90.00
_cell.angle_gamma   90.00
#
_symmetry.space_group_name_H-M   'P 1'
#
loop_
_entity.id
_entity.type
_entity.pdbx_description
1 polymer ?
#
loop_
_entity_poly.entity_id
_entity_poly.type
_entity_poly.pdbx_seq_one_letter_code
_entity_poly.pdbx_strand_id
1 'polypeptide(L)'
;MAEHFGEHSLCDLTRHGRGRAVLGLRNLIPADFLTARFNAAHAVVLFSATLNPAHYYRDLLGLPTTTAWREVASPFAARQLEVRIHRDISTRFRDRDASIEPLVAAMAQQYQRRPGHYLAFFSSFAYLEAALARFREAHPDVPVFSQTRGMPEAQRDAF
;
A
#
# COMPACT_ATOMS: atom_id res chain seq x y z
N MET A 1 -6.92 -24.60 -4.81
CA MET A 1 -6.89 -23.43 -5.72
C MET A 1 -6.79 -23.87 -7.18
N ALA A 2 -5.84 -24.75 -7.56
CA ALA A 2 -5.78 -25.29 -8.94
C ALA A 2 -7.03 -26.07 -9.37
N GLU A 3 -7.72 -26.73 -8.43
CA GLU A 3 -8.97 -27.47 -8.68
C GLU A 3 -10.16 -26.57 -9.06
N HIS A 4 -10.06 -25.26 -8.81
CA HIS A 4 -11.10 -24.27 -9.14
C HIS A 4 -10.62 -23.31 -10.24
N PHE A 5 -9.58 -23.72 -10.98
CA PHE A 5 -9.07 -22.99 -12.13
C PHE A 5 -10.15 -22.89 -13.21
N GLY A 6 -10.31 -21.71 -13.80
CA GLY A 6 -11.27 -21.43 -14.86
C GLY A 6 -10.85 -20.20 -15.67
N GLU A 7 -11.73 -19.74 -16.56
CA GLU A 7 -11.45 -18.59 -17.47
C GLU A 7 -11.11 -17.29 -16.73
N HIS A 8 -11.49 -17.16 -15.46
CA HIS A 8 -11.16 -16.02 -14.60
C HIS A 8 -9.72 -16.02 -14.05
N SER A 9 -8.97 -17.11 -14.22
CA SER A 9 -7.61 -17.27 -13.69
C SER A 9 -6.55 -16.99 -14.74
N LEU A 10 -5.58 -16.13 -14.42
CA LEU A 10 -4.44 -15.86 -15.29
C LEU A 10 -3.30 -16.85 -14.98
N CYS A 11 -2.76 -17.46 -16.03
CA CYS A 11 -1.62 -18.37 -15.94
C CYS A 11 -0.37 -17.67 -16.50
N ASP A 12 0.68 -17.55 -15.69
CA ASP A 12 1.97 -16.99 -16.10
C ASP A 12 3.12 -17.97 -15.89
N LEU A 13 4.09 -17.94 -16.81
CA LEU A 13 5.29 -18.77 -16.73
C LEU A 13 6.52 -17.88 -16.62
N THR A 14 7.21 -17.94 -15.49
CA THR A 14 8.49 -17.26 -15.30
C THR A 14 9.63 -18.27 -15.44
N ARG A 15 10.58 -18.04 -16.35
CA ARG A 15 11.74 -18.92 -16.58
C ARG A 15 12.99 -18.33 -15.91
N HIS A 16 13.71 -19.13 -15.13
CA HIS A 16 14.93 -18.72 -14.41
C HIS A 16 16.20 -19.38 -14.97
N GLY A 17 16.11 -19.97 -16.17
CA GLY A 17 17.20 -20.70 -16.82
C GLY A 17 16.74 -22.05 -17.37
N ARG A 18 17.68 -22.81 -17.93
CA ARG A 18 17.38 -24.11 -18.54
C ARG A 18 16.85 -25.09 -17.48
N GLY A 19 15.67 -25.67 -17.73
CA GLY A 19 15.02 -26.62 -16.82
C GLY A 19 14.41 -26.02 -15.55
N ARG A 20 14.42 -24.69 -15.37
CA ARG A 20 13.85 -24.03 -14.20
C ARG A 20 12.78 -23.03 -14.62
N ALA A 21 11.54 -23.33 -14.28
CA ALA A 21 10.42 -22.42 -14.48
C ALA A 21 9.46 -22.48 -13.30
N VAL A 22 8.78 -21.36 -13.05
CA VAL A 22 7.70 -21.23 -12.09
C VAL A 22 6.43 -20.95 -12.87
N LEU A 23 5.40 -21.77 -12.64
CA LEU A 23 4.06 -21.54 -13.14
C LEU A 23 3.25 -20.84 -12.05
N GLY A 24 2.80 -19.63 -12.32
CA GLY A 24 1.87 -18.88 -11.48
C GLY A 24 0.44 -19.08 -11.95
N LEU A 25 -0.46 -19.39 -11.01
CA LEU A 25 -1.91 -19.31 -11.22
C LEU A 25 -2.43 -18.15 -10.37
N ARG A 26 -2.91 -17.10 -11.03
CA ARG A 26 -3.32 -15.85 -10.40
C ARG A 26 -4.82 -15.70 -10.45
N ASN A 27 -5.41 -15.51 -9.28
CA ASN A 27 -6.76 -14.99 -9.16
C ASN A 27 -6.69 -13.45 -9.15
N LEU A 28 -7.13 -12.82 -10.24
CA LEU A 28 -7.14 -11.35 -10.37
C LEU A 28 -8.47 -10.74 -9.91
N ILE A 29 -9.58 -11.47 -10.10
CA ILE A 29 -10.92 -11.03 -9.76
C ILE A 29 -11.52 -12.07 -8.82
N PRO A 30 -11.60 -11.78 -7.51
CA PRO A 30 -12.06 -12.77 -6.53
C PRO A 30 -13.57 -13.02 -6.57
N ALA A 31 -14.34 -12.25 -7.36
CA ALA A 31 -15.79 -12.33 -7.46
C ALA A 31 -16.32 -13.76 -7.59
N ASP A 32 -15.76 -14.57 -8.48
CA ASP A 32 -16.22 -15.95 -8.73
C ASP A 32 -16.14 -16.84 -7.49
N PHE A 33 -15.16 -16.59 -6.62
CA PHE A 33 -14.97 -17.33 -5.37
C PHE A 33 -15.79 -16.76 -4.21
N LEU A 34 -16.01 -15.45 -4.20
CA LEU A 34 -16.69 -14.76 -3.10
C LEU A 34 -18.21 -14.76 -3.26
N THR A 35 -18.72 -14.70 -4.49
CA THR A 35 -20.17 -14.62 -4.78
C THR A 35 -20.95 -15.74 -4.10
N ALA A 36 -20.49 -16.99 -4.22
CA ALA A 36 -21.15 -18.13 -3.60
C ALA A 36 -21.19 -18.01 -2.06
N ARG A 37 -20.14 -17.46 -1.45
CA ARG A 37 -20.05 -17.27 0.01
C ARG A 37 -20.98 -16.15 0.48
N PHE A 38 -21.09 -15.08 -0.29
CA PHE A 38 -22.03 -14.00 0.00
C PHE A 38 -23.48 -14.47 -0.15
N ASN A 39 -23.80 -15.24 -1.19
CA ASN A 39 -25.14 -15.80 -1.40
C ASN A 39 -25.55 -16.82 -0.33
N ALA A 40 -24.58 -17.53 0.27
CA ALA A 40 -24.85 -18.49 1.34
C ALA A 40 -25.07 -17.82 2.71
N ALA A 41 -24.64 -16.57 2.88
CA ALA A 41 -24.83 -15.83 4.11
C ALA A 41 -26.24 -15.23 4.18
N HIS A 42 -26.83 -15.20 5.38
CA HIS A 42 -28.10 -14.52 5.60
C HIS A 42 -27.99 -13.00 5.39
N ALA A 43 -26.86 -12.40 5.80
CA ALA A 43 -26.55 -11.00 5.61
C ALA A 43 -25.03 -10.77 5.57
N VAL A 44 -24.59 -9.76 4.82
CA VAL A 44 -23.18 -9.36 4.68
C VAL A 44 -23.09 -7.85 4.83
N VAL A 45 -22.21 -7.39 5.74
CA VAL A 45 -21.90 -5.97 5.92
C VAL A 45 -20.40 -5.79 5.72
N LEU A 46 -20.03 -4.97 4.73
CA LEU A 46 -18.64 -4.63 4.44
C LEU A 46 -18.40 -3.16 4.80
N PHE A 47 -17.34 -2.90 5.56
CA PHE A 47 -16.98 -1.56 6.01
C PHE A 47 -15.47 -1.34 5.90
N SER A 48 -15.07 -0.22 5.31
CA SER A 48 -13.70 0.26 5.28
C SER A 48 -13.68 1.73 4.83
N ALA A 49 -12.69 2.48 5.29
CA ALA A 49 -12.48 3.88 4.89
C ALA A 49 -11.98 4.05 3.44
N THR A 50 -11.55 2.97 2.78
CA THR A 50 -10.97 3.00 1.42
C THR A 50 -11.78 2.24 0.38
N LEU A 51 -12.98 1.76 0.73
CA LEU A 51 -13.90 1.19 -0.24
C LEU A 51 -14.52 2.34 -1.05
N ASN A 52 -13.87 2.74 -2.14
CA ASN A 52 -14.35 3.69 -3.12
C ASN A 52 -13.54 3.53 -4.42
N PRO A 53 -14.15 3.50 -5.62
CA PRO A 53 -15.57 3.73 -5.91
C PRO A 53 -16.46 2.48 -5.76
N ALA A 54 -17.74 2.70 -5.45
CA ALA A 54 -18.71 1.65 -5.16
C ALA A 54 -18.83 0.59 -6.28
N HIS A 55 -18.94 1.03 -7.54
CA HIS A 55 -19.08 0.14 -8.68
C HIS A 55 -17.88 -0.82 -8.79
N TYR A 56 -16.66 -0.29 -8.65
CA TYR A 56 -15.43 -1.08 -8.73
C TYR A 56 -15.41 -2.21 -7.70
N TYR A 57 -15.72 -1.90 -6.44
CA TYR A 57 -15.68 -2.90 -5.38
C TYR A 57 -16.84 -3.90 -5.44
N ARG A 58 -18.00 -3.50 -5.98
CA ARG A 58 -19.09 -4.45 -6.22
C ARG A 58 -18.70 -5.48 -7.26
N ASP A 59 -18.13 -5.04 -8.37
CA ASP A 59 -17.70 -5.93 -9.45
C ASP A 59 -16.52 -6.80 -8.99
N LEU A 60 -15.51 -6.21 -8.35
CA LEU A 60 -14.32 -6.92 -7.88
C LEU A 60 -14.68 -8.06 -6.91
N LEU A 61 -15.64 -7.81 -6.02
CA LEU A 61 -16.03 -8.75 -4.97
C LEU A 61 -17.19 -9.66 -5.39
N GLY A 62 -17.86 -9.42 -6.51
CA GLY A 62 -19.04 -10.18 -6.93
C GLY A 62 -20.27 -9.90 -6.07
N LEU A 63 -20.45 -8.65 -5.62
CA LEU A 63 -21.60 -8.24 -4.82
C LEU A 63 -22.83 -8.02 -5.73
N PRO A 64 -24.05 -8.34 -5.25
CA PRO A 64 -25.27 -8.05 -6.00
C PRO A 64 -25.38 -6.57 -6.41
N THR A 65 -25.98 -6.33 -7.58
CA THR A 65 -26.31 -4.97 -8.10
C THR A 65 -27.37 -4.24 -7.29
N THR A 66 -27.94 -4.90 -6.28
CA THR A 66 -28.84 -4.32 -5.26
C THR A 66 -28.14 -3.99 -3.94
N THR A 67 -26.87 -4.38 -3.74
CA THR A 67 -26.08 -4.06 -2.53
C THR A 67 -26.12 -2.57 -2.21
N ALA A 68 -26.61 -2.23 -1.02
CA ALA A 68 -26.65 -0.86 -0.54
C ALA A 68 -25.22 -0.33 -0.29
N TRP A 69 -24.99 0.92 -0.69
CA TRP A 69 -23.73 1.61 -0.44
C TRP A 69 -23.97 2.84 0.42
N ARG A 70 -23.13 3.01 1.45
CA ARG A 70 -23.19 4.15 2.37
C ARG A 70 -21.80 4.68 2.60
N GLU A 71 -21.64 5.96 2.34
CA GLU A 71 -20.46 6.72 2.70
C GLU A 71 -20.76 7.48 3.99
N VAL A 72 -19.82 7.43 4.94
CA VAL A 72 -19.91 8.16 6.20
C VAL A 72 -18.92 9.32 6.12
N ALA A 73 -19.39 10.53 6.34
CA ALA A 73 -18.55 11.72 6.32
C ALA A 73 -17.45 11.63 7.39
N SER A 74 -16.26 12.16 7.07
CA SER A 74 -15.18 12.28 8.04
C SER A 74 -15.64 13.09 9.26
N PRO A 75 -15.42 12.60 10.50
CA PRO A 75 -15.73 13.36 11.70
C PRO A 75 -14.72 14.49 11.96
N PHE A 76 -13.64 14.55 11.19
CA PHE A 76 -12.57 15.54 11.35
C PHE A 76 -12.88 16.82 10.58
N ALA A 77 -12.65 17.96 11.22
CA ALA A 77 -12.73 19.26 10.58
C ALA A 77 -11.50 19.49 9.69
N ALA A 78 -11.69 20.15 8.54
CA ALA A 78 -10.61 20.44 7.59
C ALA A 78 -9.40 21.15 8.23
N ARG A 79 -9.63 22.01 9.23
CA ARG A 79 -8.57 22.70 9.99
C ARG A 79 -7.60 21.79 10.75
N GLN A 80 -7.96 20.52 10.94
CA GLN A 80 -7.11 19.52 11.60
C GLN A 80 -6.09 18.90 10.63
N LEU A 81 -6.19 19.19 9.33
CA LEU A 81 -5.33 18.66 8.29
C LEU A 81 -4.63 19.82 7.55
N GLU A 82 -3.30 19.74 7.49
CA GLU A 82 -2.50 20.58 6.59
C GLU A 82 -1.94 19.71 5.47
N VAL A 83 -2.19 20.09 4.22
CA VAL A 83 -1.69 19.38 3.04
C VAL A 83 -0.66 20.25 2.33
N ARG A 84 0.56 19.73 2.16
CA ARG A 84 1.64 20.37 1.39
C ARG A 84 2.06 19.44 0.25
N ILE A 85 2.19 19.99 -0.94
CA ILE A 85 2.57 19.24 -2.15
C ILE A 85 3.87 19.83 -2.71
N HIS A 86 4.96 19.06 -2.62
CA HIS A 86 6.24 19.37 -3.23
C HIS A 86 6.24 18.91 -4.70
N ARG A 87 6.04 19.84 -5.63
CA ARG A 87 5.96 19.55 -7.08
C ARG A 87 7.34 19.45 -7.74
N ASP A 88 8.34 19.95 -7.06
CA ASP A 88 9.76 19.99 -7.41
C ASP A 88 10.49 18.67 -7.10
N ILE A 89 9.87 17.77 -6.32
CA ILE A 89 10.45 16.49 -5.93
C ILE A 89 9.75 15.37 -6.70
N SER A 90 10.40 14.84 -7.76
CA SER A 90 9.88 13.68 -8.49
C SER A 90 10.31 12.38 -7.84
N THR A 91 9.36 11.58 -7.34
CA THR A 91 9.62 10.26 -6.75
C THR A 91 9.44 9.10 -7.75
N ARG A 92 9.32 9.42 -9.04
CA ARG A 92 9.24 8.43 -10.13
C ARG A 92 10.53 7.62 -10.20
N PHE A 93 10.43 6.36 -10.61
CA PHE A 93 11.55 5.42 -10.59
C PHE A 93 12.84 5.97 -11.23
N ARG A 94 12.73 6.67 -12.37
CA ARG A 94 13.87 7.24 -13.09
C ARG A 94 14.55 8.41 -12.38
N ASP A 95 13.84 9.10 -11.50
CA ASP A 95 14.30 10.35 -10.86
C ASP A 95 14.69 10.11 -9.40
N ARG A 96 14.56 8.87 -8.90
CA ARG A 96 14.69 8.55 -7.47
C ARG A 96 16.00 9.01 -6.88
N ASP A 97 17.12 8.73 -7.54
CA ASP A 97 18.44 9.08 -7.02
C ASP A 97 18.56 10.60 -6.82
N ALA A 98 18.11 11.39 -7.80
CA ALA A 98 18.10 12.85 -7.72
C ALA A 98 17.08 13.39 -6.69
N SER A 99 16.04 12.63 -6.37
CA SER A 99 15.00 13.02 -5.42
C SER A 99 15.40 12.86 -3.95
N ILE A 100 16.41 12.03 -3.64
CA ILE A 100 16.76 11.69 -2.26
C ILE A 100 17.14 12.94 -1.46
N GLU A 101 18.02 13.76 -2.00
CA GLU A 101 18.51 14.96 -1.32
C GLU A 101 17.38 15.94 -0.96
N PRO A 102 16.56 16.43 -1.92
CA PRO A 102 15.49 17.37 -1.60
C PRO A 102 14.39 16.73 -0.73
N LEU A 103 14.14 15.41 -0.85
CA LEU A 103 13.19 14.70 0.01
C LEU A 103 13.65 14.70 1.47
N VAL A 104 14.91 14.35 1.72
CA VAL A 104 15.51 14.33 3.08
C VAL A 104 15.47 15.74 3.69
N ALA A 105 15.84 16.76 2.91
CA ALA A 105 15.79 18.15 3.36
C ALA A 105 14.35 18.58 3.73
N ALA A 106 13.35 18.21 2.92
CA ALA A 106 11.95 18.51 3.19
C ALA A 106 11.44 17.82 4.49
N MET A 107 11.79 16.55 4.67
CA MET A 107 11.44 15.80 5.89
C MET A 107 12.07 16.43 7.14
N ALA A 108 13.36 16.77 7.08
CA ALA A 108 14.08 17.36 8.19
C ALA A 108 13.57 18.76 8.54
N GLN A 109 13.31 19.59 7.52
CA GLN A 109 12.73 20.91 7.72
C GLN A 109 11.35 20.82 8.39
N GLN A 110 10.52 19.85 7.99
CA GLN A 110 9.23 19.63 8.64
C GLN A 110 9.38 19.21 10.11
N TYR A 111 10.29 18.28 10.40
CA TYR A 111 10.56 17.86 11.77
C TYR A 111 11.08 19.01 12.65
N GLN A 112 12.04 19.80 12.15
CA GLN A 112 12.59 20.95 12.88
C GLN A 112 11.54 22.02 13.15
N ARG A 113 10.63 22.27 12.21
CA ARG A 113 9.52 23.22 12.40
C ARG A 113 8.55 22.76 13.48
N ARG A 114 8.31 21.46 13.59
CA ARG A 114 7.39 20.88 14.58
C ARG A 114 7.84 19.48 14.97
N PRO A 115 8.69 19.33 15.99
CA PRO A 115 9.10 18.01 16.47
C PRO A 115 7.90 17.19 16.93
N GLY A 116 7.94 15.88 16.70
CA GLY A 116 6.84 14.97 17.01
C GLY A 116 6.96 13.63 16.28
N HIS A 117 5.89 12.86 16.29
CA HIS A 117 5.84 11.57 15.60
C HIS A 117 5.45 11.73 14.14
N TYR A 118 6.29 11.22 13.25
CA TYR A 118 6.07 11.23 11.80
C TYR A 118 6.16 9.81 11.25
N LEU A 119 5.29 9.51 10.29
CA LEU A 119 5.36 8.30 9.48
C LEU A 119 5.67 8.69 8.04
N ALA A 120 6.74 8.13 7.49
CA ALA A 120 7.14 8.32 6.10
C ALA A 120 6.94 7.00 5.33
N PHE A 121 6.10 7.03 4.29
CA PHE A 121 5.80 5.88 3.45
C PHE A 121 6.57 5.97 2.13
N PHE A 122 7.22 4.87 1.74
CA PHE A 122 8.04 4.78 0.53
C PHE A 122 7.52 3.69 -0.40
N SER A 123 7.66 3.89 -1.72
CA SER A 123 7.15 2.95 -2.74
C SER A 123 7.96 1.65 -2.89
N SER A 124 9.10 1.52 -2.20
CA SER A 124 9.89 0.27 -2.15
C SER A 124 10.91 0.32 -1.02
N PHE A 125 11.31 -0.83 -0.48
CA PHE A 125 12.39 -0.94 0.52
C PHE A 125 13.71 -0.32 0.05
N ALA A 126 14.12 -0.53 -1.21
CA ALA A 126 15.35 0.06 -1.74
C ALA A 126 15.33 1.61 -1.70
N TYR A 127 14.16 2.22 -1.90
CA TYR A 127 14.03 3.68 -1.85
C TYR A 127 13.98 4.20 -0.41
N LEU A 128 13.31 3.46 0.49
CA LEU A 128 13.36 3.70 1.93
C LEU A 128 14.80 3.66 2.45
N GLU A 129 15.56 2.62 2.10
CA GLU A 129 16.93 2.43 2.56
C GLU A 129 17.86 3.56 2.11
N ALA A 130 17.76 3.98 0.84
CA ALA A 130 18.53 5.10 0.31
C ALA A 130 18.20 6.42 1.04
N ALA A 131 16.90 6.72 1.22
CA ALA A 131 16.47 7.94 1.91
C ALA A 131 16.86 7.92 3.40
N LEU A 132 16.72 6.76 4.06
CA LEU A 132 17.06 6.58 5.48
C LEU A 132 18.56 6.73 5.72
N ALA A 133 19.40 6.12 4.88
CA ALA A 133 20.85 6.25 4.98
C ALA A 133 21.26 7.72 4.88
N ARG A 134 20.76 8.42 3.85
CA ARG A 134 21.04 9.85 3.68
C ARG A 134 20.50 10.70 4.83
N PHE A 135 19.31 10.41 5.33
CA PHE A 135 18.69 11.14 6.44
C PHE A 135 19.50 11.00 7.73
N ARG A 136 19.97 9.79 8.07
CA ARG A 136 20.81 9.55 9.25
C ARG A 136 22.15 10.27 9.18
N GLU A 137 22.73 10.32 7.99
CA GLU A 137 23.99 11.04 7.75
C GLU A 137 23.82 12.55 7.91
N ALA A 138 22.78 13.15 7.30
CA ALA A 138 22.54 14.60 7.39
C ALA A 138 21.99 15.06 8.75
N HIS A 139 21.23 14.21 9.44
CA HIS A 139 20.46 14.57 10.63
C HIS A 139 20.60 13.52 11.74
N PRO A 140 21.82 13.29 12.25
CA PRO A 140 22.10 12.24 13.24
C PRO A 140 21.34 12.43 14.57
N ASP A 141 20.96 13.67 14.89
CA ASP A 141 20.25 14.02 16.13
C ASP A 141 18.75 13.70 16.09
N VAL A 142 18.19 13.33 14.93
CA VAL A 142 16.78 13.01 14.79
C VAL A 142 16.58 11.50 14.96
N PRO A 143 15.84 11.04 15.99
CA PRO A 143 15.56 9.62 16.17
C PRO A 143 14.75 9.08 15.00
N VAL A 144 15.25 8.02 14.36
CA VAL A 144 14.57 7.38 13.22
C VAL A 144 14.56 5.87 13.34
N PHE A 145 13.36 5.32 13.15
CA PHE A 145 13.10 3.89 13.14
C PHE A 145 12.54 3.49 11.78
N SER A 146 12.91 2.31 11.30
CA SER A 146 12.51 1.84 9.97
C SER A 146 12.14 0.37 9.98
N GLN A 147 11.05 0.02 9.30
CA GLN A 147 10.75 -1.37 8.98
C GLN A 147 11.80 -1.94 8.01
N THR A 148 12.22 -3.18 8.23
CA THR A 148 13.18 -3.89 7.38
C THR A 148 12.48 -4.93 6.50
N ARG A 149 13.12 -5.28 5.38
CA ARG A 149 12.59 -6.31 4.48
C ARG A 149 12.51 -7.65 5.21
N GLY A 150 11.31 -8.23 5.29
CA GLY A 150 11.10 -9.53 5.94
C GLY A 150 11.11 -9.48 7.46
N MET A 151 10.92 -8.30 8.07
CA MET A 151 10.81 -8.14 9.53
C MET A 151 9.86 -9.19 10.13
N PRO A 152 10.37 -10.13 10.96
CA PRO A 152 9.56 -11.13 11.64
C PRO A 152 8.54 -10.46 12.56
N GLU A 153 7.41 -11.12 12.81
CA GLU A 153 6.31 -10.61 13.64
C GLU A 153 6.79 -10.12 15.01
N ALA A 154 7.66 -10.88 15.68
CA ALA A 154 8.26 -10.48 16.97
C ALA A 154 9.06 -9.16 16.92
N GLN A 155 9.65 -8.81 15.77
CA GLN A 155 10.33 -7.52 15.59
C GLN A 155 9.36 -6.39 15.24
N ARG A 156 8.15 -6.70 14.75
CA ARG A 156 7.08 -5.72 14.54
C ARG A 156 6.39 -5.35 15.85
N ASP A 157 6.24 -6.32 16.75
CA ASP A 157 5.63 -6.11 18.07
C ASP A 157 6.55 -5.36 19.05
N ALA A 158 7.86 -5.40 18.81
CA ALA A 158 8.86 -4.66 19.58
C ALA A 158 9.09 -3.21 19.08
N PHE A 159 8.37 -2.81 18.02
CA PHE A 159 8.40 -1.48 17.40
C PHE A 159 7.36 -0.55 18.01
#